data_AF-A0A946FJW6-F1
#
_entry.id   AF-A0A946FJW6-F1
#
_cell.length_a   1.000
_cell.length_b   1.000
_cell.length_c   1.000
_cell.angle_alpha   90.00
_cell.angle_beta   90.00
_cell.angle_gamma   90.00
#
_symmetry.space_group_name_H-M   'P 1'
#
loop_
_entity.id
_entity.type
_entity.pdbx_description
1 polymer ?
#
loop_
_entity_poly.entity_id
_entity_poly.type
_entity_poly.pdbx_seq_one_letter_code
_entity_poly.pdbx_strand_id
1 'polypeptide(L)'
;MNHKITPNGIPNDSIAAQSALEHVRHSDVVGRLGGDEFGVVLAQADEDAALRKTEELAAAINDQPAIWNGKEIKVAVAHGQYTFSGKEEPSQALLAADQAMYRHKRAAGAGR
;
A
#
# COMPACT_ATOMS: atom_id res chain seq x y z
N MET A 1 -24.68 5.22 -7.31
CA MET A 1 -23.55 5.57 -6.43
C MET A 1 -22.34 5.74 -7.32
N ASN A 2 -21.92 6.98 -7.57
CA ASN A 2 -20.86 7.27 -8.54
C ASN A 2 -19.50 7.04 -7.87
N HIS A 3 -18.86 5.91 -8.14
CA HIS A 3 -17.43 5.74 -7.86
C HIS A 3 -16.66 6.73 -8.73
N LYS A 4 -16.27 7.86 -8.15
CA LYS A 4 -15.31 8.77 -8.78
C LYS A 4 -13.98 8.03 -8.83
N ILE A 5 -13.59 7.62 -10.03
CA ILE A 5 -12.28 7.03 -10.29
C ILE A 5 -11.26 8.18 -10.27
N THR A 6 -10.17 8.02 -9.52
CA THR A 6 -9.03 8.96 -9.53
C THR A 6 -8.36 8.96 -10.92
N PRO A 7 -7.53 9.96 -11.28
CA PRO A 7 -6.82 9.98 -12.57
C PRO A 7 -6.02 8.69 -12.87
N ASN A 8 -5.68 7.92 -11.82
CA ASN A 8 -4.91 6.67 -11.90
C ASN A 8 -5.76 5.39 -11.89
N GLY A 9 -7.08 5.48 -12.10
CA GLY A 9 -7.93 4.28 -12.16
C GLY A 9 -8.32 3.69 -10.80
N ILE A 10 -7.93 4.32 -9.70
CA ILE A 10 -8.19 3.80 -8.35
C ILE A 10 -9.53 4.34 -7.83
N PRO A 11 -10.47 3.47 -7.43
CA PRO A 11 -11.73 3.88 -6.81
C PRO A 11 -11.50 4.62 -5.47
N ASN A 12 -12.20 5.74 -5.28
CA ASN A 12 -12.10 6.58 -4.07
C ASN A 12 -12.82 6.01 -2.83
N ASP A 13 -13.28 4.75 -2.86
CA ASP A 13 -14.05 4.10 -1.80
C ASP A 13 -13.19 3.29 -0.83
N SER A 14 -11.89 3.13 -1.11
CA SER A 14 -10.95 2.42 -0.26
C SER A 14 -10.13 3.39 0.59
N ILE A 15 -10.17 3.21 1.91
CA ILE A 15 -9.32 3.97 2.85
C ILE A 15 -7.85 3.80 2.49
N ALA A 16 -7.40 2.56 2.20
CA ALA A 16 -6.02 2.30 1.80
C ALA A 16 -5.62 3.07 0.54
N ALA A 17 -6.49 3.13 -0.47
CA ALA A 17 -6.24 3.92 -1.68
C ALA A 17 -6.15 5.42 -1.39
N GLN A 18 -7.07 5.95 -0.58
CA GLN A 18 -7.10 7.36 -0.22
C GLN A 18 -5.86 7.73 0.59
N SER A 19 -5.54 6.97 1.64
CA SER A 19 -4.34 7.21 2.45
C SER A 19 -3.08 7.13 1.58
N ALA A 20 -2.98 6.15 0.68
CA ALA A 20 -1.83 6.04 -0.22
C ALA A 20 -1.68 7.28 -1.11
N LEU A 21 -2.76 7.74 -1.75
CA LEU A 21 -2.72 8.91 -2.64
C LEU A 21 -2.41 10.22 -1.90
N GLU A 22 -2.82 10.36 -0.64
CA GLU A 22 -2.56 11.55 0.17
C GLU A 22 -1.10 11.63 0.70
N HIS A 23 -0.41 10.49 0.78
CA HIS A 23 0.91 10.38 1.43
C HIS A 23 2.07 10.12 0.47
N VAL A 24 1.81 10.04 -0.83
CA VAL A 24 2.85 9.87 -1.87
C VAL A 24 3.14 11.19 -2.59
N ARG A 25 4.32 11.28 -3.21
CA ARG A 25 4.71 12.44 -4.03
C ARG A 25 4.05 12.34 -5.40
N HIS A 26 4.00 13.46 -6.12
CA HIS A 26 3.53 13.46 -7.51
C HIS A 26 4.36 12.58 -8.44
N SER A 27 5.65 12.35 -8.12
CA SER A 27 6.54 11.47 -8.87
C SER A 27 6.29 9.98 -8.61
N ASP A 28 5.57 9.65 -7.54
CA ASP A 28 5.30 8.28 -7.16
C ASP A 28 4.03 7.78 -7.84
N VAL A 29 3.94 6.47 -8.05
CA VAL A 29 2.81 5.84 -8.72
C VAL A 29 2.11 4.90 -7.75
N VAL A 30 0.80 5.05 -7.61
CA VAL A 30 -0.06 4.12 -6.88
C VAL A 30 -0.88 3.33 -7.89
N GLY A 31 -0.96 2.01 -7.71
CA GLY A 31 -1.77 1.12 -8.54
C GLY A 31 -2.53 0.11 -7.69
N ARG A 32 -3.73 -0.27 -8.13
CA ARG A 32 -4.48 -1.38 -7.53
C ARG A 32 -4.14 -2.66 -8.28
N LEU A 33 -3.64 -3.67 -7.57
CA LEU A 33 -3.21 -4.95 -8.15
C LEU A 33 -4.39 -5.92 -8.31
N GLY A 34 -5.35 -5.84 -7.39
CA GLY A 34 -6.58 -6.63 -7.36
C GLY A 34 -7.24 -6.48 -6.00
N GLY A 35 -8.53 -6.82 -5.85
CA GLY A 35 -9.18 -6.87 -4.53
C GLY A 35 -8.87 -5.67 -3.62
N ASP A 36 -8.29 -5.93 -2.46
CA ASP A 36 -7.78 -4.96 -1.47
C ASP A 36 -6.26 -4.74 -1.54
N GLU A 37 -5.61 -5.23 -2.60
CA GLU A 37 -4.16 -5.16 -2.81
C GLU A 37 -3.75 -3.92 -3.63
N PHE A 38 -2.77 -3.19 -3.11
CA PHE A 38 -2.24 -1.97 -3.71
C PHE A 38 -0.72 -2.02 -3.79
N GLY A 39 -0.18 -1.50 -4.88
CA GLY A 39 1.26 -1.30 -5.08
C GLY A 39 1.58 0.19 -5.13
N VAL A 40 2.72 0.56 -4.56
CA VAL A 40 3.28 1.92 -4.64
C VAL A 40 4.70 1.84 -5.19
N VAL A 41 4.96 2.55 -6.28
CA VAL A 41 6.29 2.74 -6.85
C VAL A 41 6.81 4.10 -6.40
N LEU A 42 7.86 4.09 -5.59
CA LEU A 42 8.51 5.31 -5.09
C LEU A 42 9.64 5.71 -6.03
N ALA A 43 9.55 6.90 -6.62
CA ALA A 43 10.56 7.38 -7.54
C ALA A 43 11.80 7.88 -6.76
N GLN A 44 12.98 7.43 -7.18
CA GLN A 44 14.27 7.85 -6.60
C GLN A 44 14.33 7.64 -5.07
N ALA A 45 13.76 6.55 -4.58
CA ALA A 45 13.85 6.15 -3.18
C ALA A 45 14.92 5.06 -3.01
N ASP A 46 15.81 5.26 -2.05
CA ASP A 46 16.66 4.19 -1.52
C ASP A 46 15.88 3.33 -0.51
N GLU A 47 16.54 2.30 0.02
CA GLU A 47 15.93 1.37 0.96
C GLU A 47 15.40 2.05 2.23
N ASP A 48 16.15 3.02 2.78
CA ASP A 48 15.75 3.75 3.99
C ASP A 48 14.56 4.68 3.73
N ALA A 49 14.53 5.35 2.57
CA ALA A 49 13.37 6.15 2.16
C ALA A 49 12.14 5.26 1.91
N ALA A 50 12.32 4.11 1.28
CA ALA A 50 11.25 3.15 1.04
C ALA A 50 10.68 2.60 2.35
N LEU A 51 11.54 2.16 3.29
CA LEU A 51 11.13 1.67 4.60
C LEU A 51 10.31 2.73 5.37
N ARG A 52 10.85 3.96 5.49
CA ARG A 52 10.14 5.04 6.19
C ARG A 52 8.78 5.33 5.57
N LYS A 53 8.70 5.38 4.23
CA LYS A 53 7.43 5.66 3.54
C LYS A 53 6.44 4.51 3.74
N THR A 54 6.90 3.26 3.71
CA THR A 54 6.06 2.10 3.99
C THR A 54 5.49 2.14 5.41
N GLU A 55 6.30 2.46 6.42
CA GLU A 55 5.86 2.61 7.82
C GLU A 55 4.86 3.76 7.99
N GLU A 56 5.14 4.92 7.37
CA GLU A 56 4.24 6.08 7.38
C GLU A 56 2.87 5.75 6.78
N LEU A 57 2.85 5.07 5.62
CA LEU A 57 1.61 4.64 4.98
C LEU A 57 0.82 3.65 5.84
N ALA A 58 1.52 2.69 6.45
CA ALA A 58 0.88 1.71 7.33
C ALA A 58 0.27 2.38 8.56
N ALA A 59 0.98 3.33 9.18
CA ALA A 59 0.47 4.11 10.30
C ALA A 59 -0.76 4.94 9.90
N ALA A 60 -0.70 5.65 8.77
CA ALA A 60 -1.80 6.47 8.29
C ALA A 60 -3.08 5.65 8.05
N ILE A 61 -2.95 4.44 7.51
CA ILE A 61 -4.10 3.55 7.30
C ILE A 61 -4.63 3.02 8.64
N ASN A 62 -3.74 2.63 9.56
CA ASN A 62 -4.14 2.12 10.88
C ASN A 62 -4.85 3.18 11.74
N ASP A 63 -4.49 4.46 11.58
CA ASP A 63 -5.07 5.59 12.31
C ASP A 63 -6.41 6.06 11.72
N GLN A 64 -6.84 5.53 10.57
CA GLN A 64 -8.11 5.83 9.92
C GLN A 64 -9.07 4.63 9.99
N PRO A 65 -9.91 4.52 11.04
CA PRO A 65 -10.88 3.43 11.14
C PRO A 65 -11.93 3.50 10.03
N ALA A 66 -12.32 2.34 9.50
CA ALA A 66 -13.42 2.23 8.57
C ALA A 66 -14.76 2.31 9.29
N ILE A 67 -15.71 3.08 8.74
CA ILE A 67 -17.08 3.10 9.26
C ILE A 67 -17.93 2.08 8.50
N TRP A 68 -18.42 1.07 9.21
CA TRP A 68 -19.34 0.07 8.66
C TRP A 68 -20.57 -0.06 9.57
N ASN A 69 -21.76 0.19 9.00
CA ASN A 69 -23.03 0.20 9.74
C ASN A 69 -23.00 1.08 11.01
N GLY A 70 -22.35 2.24 10.92
CA GLY A 70 -22.20 3.18 12.04
C GLY A 70 -21.23 2.73 13.13
N LYS A 71 -20.46 1.65 12.92
CA LYS A 71 -19.41 1.18 13.83
C LYS A 71 -18.03 1.41 13.22
N GLU A 72 -17.10 1.81 14.06
CA GLU A 72 -15.68 1.86 13.70
C GLU A 72 -15.08 0.45 13.66
N ILE A 73 -14.46 0.12 12.54
CA ILE A 73 -13.68 -1.10 12.33
C ILE A 73 -12.23 -0.67 12.12
N LYS A 74 -11.35 -1.12 13.01
CA LYS A 74 -9.91 -0.94 12.81
C LYS A 74 -9.46 -1.80 11.65
N VAL A 75 -8.78 -1.18 10.70
CA VAL A 75 -8.14 -1.86 9.58
C VAL A 75 -6.65 -1.86 9.83
N ALA A 76 -5.99 -2.96 9.46
CA ALA A 76 -4.55 -3.06 9.45
C ALA A 76 -4.08 -3.56 8.09
N VAL A 77 -2.95 -3.05 7.63
CA VAL A 77 -2.35 -3.46 6.36
C VAL A 77 -1.13 -4.35 6.60
N ALA A 78 -1.04 -5.42 5.82
CA ALA A 78 0.25 -6.07 5.62
C ALA A 78 0.98 -5.32 4.52
N HIS A 79 2.28 -5.07 4.72
CA HIS A 79 3.09 -4.35 3.76
C HIS A 79 4.44 -5.01 3.59
N GLY A 80 5.03 -4.83 2.40
CA GLY A 80 6.37 -5.26 2.07
C GLY A 80 6.94 -4.35 0.98
N GLN A 81 8.24 -4.14 1.04
CA GLN A 81 8.96 -3.27 0.12
C GLN A 81 10.20 -3.98 -0.43
N TYR A 82 10.59 -3.56 -1.62
CA TYR A 82 11.80 -4.00 -2.29
C TYR A 82 12.39 -2.82 -3.07
N THR A 83 13.69 -2.60 -2.91
CA THR A 83 14.40 -1.51 -3.59
C THR A 83 14.86 -1.98 -4.96
N PHE A 84 14.33 -1.38 -6.01
CA PHE A 84 14.63 -1.77 -7.38
C PHE A 84 15.99 -1.24 -7.82
N SER A 85 16.91 -2.13 -8.19
CA SER A 85 18.26 -1.73 -8.62
C SER A 85 18.35 -1.40 -10.11
N GLY A 86 17.26 -1.61 -10.86
CA GLY A 86 17.21 -1.48 -12.32
C GLY A 86 17.84 -2.65 -13.08
N LYS A 87 18.31 -3.67 -12.36
CA LYS A 87 18.93 -4.88 -12.94
C LYS A 87 17.98 -6.07 -12.96
N GLU A 88 16.92 -6.04 -12.16
CA GLU A 88 15.89 -7.08 -12.13
C GLU A 88 14.76 -6.77 -13.12
N GLU A 89 14.01 -7.79 -13.51
CA GLU A 89 12.73 -7.59 -14.20
C GLU A 89 11.69 -7.02 -13.23
N PRO A 90 10.75 -6.15 -13.67
CA PRO A 90 9.71 -5.60 -12.79
C PRO A 90 8.89 -6.67 -12.04
N SER A 91 8.67 -7.83 -12.67
CA SER A 91 7.98 -8.96 -12.04
C SER A 91 8.75 -9.57 -10.87
N GLN A 92 10.08 -9.57 -10.91
CA GLN A 92 10.92 -10.07 -9.82
C GLN A 92 10.89 -9.11 -8.63
N ALA A 93 10.92 -7.81 -8.89
CA ALA A 93 10.78 -6.78 -7.86
C ALA A 93 9.43 -6.86 -7.14
N LEU A 94 8.34 -7.02 -7.91
CA LEU A 94 7.00 -7.19 -7.37
C LEU A 94 6.89 -8.47 -6.52
N LEU A 95 7.42 -9.59 -7.01
CA LEU A 95 7.44 -10.85 -6.27
C LEU A 95 8.24 -10.73 -4.95
N ALA A 96 9.37 -10.04 -4.95
CA ALA A 96 10.17 -9.83 -3.75
C ALA A 96 9.43 -8.97 -2.70
N ALA A 97 8.74 -7.91 -3.14
CA ALA A 97 7.90 -7.08 -2.28
C ALA A 97 6.72 -7.87 -1.69
N ASP A 98 6.05 -8.70 -2.50
CA ASP A 98 4.97 -9.58 -2.04
C ASP A 98 5.45 -10.59 -0.99
N GLN A 99 6.60 -11.23 -1.23
CA GLN A 99 7.19 -12.14 -0.24
C GLN A 99 7.53 -11.42 1.07
N ALA A 100 8.00 -10.17 1.02
CA ALA A 100 8.22 -9.35 2.21
C ALA A 100 6.92 -9.06 2.95
N MET A 101 5.85 -8.72 2.21
CA MET A 101 4.52 -8.50 2.76
C MET A 101 3.98 -9.76 3.45
N TYR A 102 4.15 -10.92 2.82
CA TYR A 102 3.72 -12.19 3.40
C TYR A 102 4.46 -12.49 4.71
N ARG A 103 5.77 -12.23 4.78
CA ARG A 103 6.55 -12.35 6.03
C ARG A 103 6.01 -11.42 7.11
N HIS A 104 5.71 -10.17 6.77
CA HIS A 104 5.10 -9.21 7.70
C HIS A 104 3.73 -9.70 8.22
N LYS A 105 2.85 -10.13 7.31
CA LYS A 105 1.52 -10.67 7.67
C LYS A 105 1.61 -11.86 8.63
N ARG A 106 2.55 -12.76 8.40
CA ARG A 106 2.81 -13.93 9.25
C ARG A 106 3.31 -13.52 10.64
N ALA A 107 4.18 -12.51 10.73
CA ALA A 107 4.68 -12.00 11.99
C ALA A 107 3.59 -11.26 12.79
N ALA A 108 2.71 -10.52 12.12
CA ALA A 108 1.62 -9.76 12.73
C ALA A 108 0.43 -10.62 13.22
N GLY A 109 0.46 -11.95 13.01
CA GLY A 109 -0.57 -12.86 13.53
C GLY A 109 -1.92 -12.80 12.81
N ALA A 110 -2.08 -11.98 11.76
CA ALA A 110 -3.31 -11.78 10.99
C ALA A 110 -3.70 -12.96 10.07
N GLY A 111 -3.38 -14.19 10.50
CA GLY A 111 -3.72 -15.44 9.81
C GLY A 111 -4.27 -16.51 10.76
N ARG A 112 -4.80 -16.11 11.92
CA ARG A 112 -5.54 -16.95 12.87
C ARG A 112 -6.87 -16.31 13.21
#